data_AF-A0A7C6QFS6-F1
#
_entry.id   AF-A0A7C6QFS6-F1
#
_cell.length_a   1.000
_cell.length_b   1.000
_cell.length_c   1.000
_cell.angle_alpha   90.00
_cell.angle_beta   90.00
_cell.angle_gamma   90.00
#
_symmetry.space_group_name_H-M   'P 1'
#
loop_
_entity.id
_entity.type
_entity.pdbx_description
1 polymer ?
#
loop_
_entity_poly.entity_id
_entity_poly.type
_entity_poly.pdbx_seq_one_letter_code
_entity_poly.pdbx_strand_id
1 'polypeptide(L)' 'MTEDVMPGTGVLAFYCPVCRMETMHNVAGQKGQVYALACTVCRNGSLISAEQMRRCRERWEEELKEIIAHLDSPGN' A
#
# COMPACT_ATOMS: atom_id res chain seq x y z
N MET A 1 7.45 -15.59 11.67
CA MET A 1 8.29 -15.08 10.57
C MET A 1 7.64 -13.77 10.15
N THR A 2 8.17 -12.63 10.59
CA THR A 2 7.65 -11.34 10.15
C THR A 2 8.15 -11.13 8.74
N GLU A 3 7.24 -11.01 7.78
CA GLU A 3 7.55 -10.55 6.43
C GLU A 3 7.92 -9.07 6.52
N ASP A 4 9.11 -8.80 7.04
CA ASP A 4 9.66 -7.45 7.11
C ASP A 4 9.82 -6.94 5.67
N VAL A 5 8.95 -6.02 5.29
CA VAL A 5 9.01 -5.31 4.01
C VAL A 5 10.34 -4.59 3.96
N MET A 6 11.25 -5.09 3.13
CA MET A 6 12.54 -4.45 2.89
C MET A 6 12.31 -2.98 2.48
N PRO A 7 12.94 -2.01 3.15
CA PRO A 7 12.81 -0.61 2.78
C PRO A 7 13.34 -0.41 1.36
N GLY A 8 12.55 0.24 0.50
CA GLY A 8 12.89 0.50 -0.90
C GLY A 8 12.28 -0.43 -1.95
N THR A 9 11.60 -1.53 -1.58
CA THR A 9 10.97 -2.46 -2.53
C THR A 9 9.45 -2.60 -2.39
N GLY A 10 8.85 -2.03 -1.34
CA GLY A 10 7.39 -2.03 -1.15
C GLY A 10 6.69 -0.82 -1.77
N VAL A 11 5.60 -1.05 -2.51
CA VAL A 11 4.63 -0.02 -2.90
C VAL A 11 3.29 -0.33 -2.24
N LEU A 12 2.61 0.68 -1.70
CA LEU A 12 1.34 0.56 -0.98
C LEU A 12 0.28 1.51 -1.56
N ALA A 13 -0.92 0.99 -1.82
CA ALA A 13 -2.10 1.82 -2.07
C ALA A 13 -2.64 2.36 -0.74
N PHE A 14 -2.70 3.68 -0.60
CA PHE A 14 -3.13 4.35 0.62
C PHE A 14 -3.71 5.73 0.31
N TYR A 15 -4.66 6.20 1.14
CA TYR A 15 -5.22 7.54 1.03
C TYR A 15 -4.22 8.58 1.54
N CYS A 16 -3.63 9.36 0.63
CA CYS A 16 -2.65 10.36 0.99
C CYS A 16 -3.33 11.54 1.73
N PRO A 17 -2.91 11.89 2.96
CA PRO A 17 -3.52 13.00 3.71
C PRO A 17 -3.21 14.37 3.09
N VAL A 18 -2.19 14.45 2.22
CA VAL A 18 -1.76 15.71 1.60
C VAL A 18 -2.52 15.98 0.30
N CYS A 19 -2.48 15.05 -0.66
CA CYS A 19 -3.17 15.24 -1.93
C CYS A 19 -4.62 14.73 -1.91
N ARG A 20 -5.07 14.12 -0.80
CA ARG A 20 -6.46 13.70 -0.55
C ARG A 20 -7.01 12.73 -1.59
N MET A 21 -6.13 11.86 -2.11
CA MET A 21 -6.44 10.85 -3.11
C MET A 21 -5.92 9.49 -2.66
N GLU A 22 -6.61 8.43 -3.08
CA GLU A 22 -6.07 7.07 -2.99
C GLU A 22 -4.97 6.93 -4.04
N THR A 23 -3.73 6.74 -3.58
CA THR A 23 -2.55 6.78 -4.45
C THR A 23 -1.53 5.75 -4.00
N MET A 24 -0.65 5.38 -4.93
CA MET A 24 0.50 4.55 -4.62
C MET A 24 1.54 5.34 -3.82
N HIS A 25 2.11 4.69 -2.82
CA HIS A 25 3.18 5.22 -1.97
C HIS A 25 4.36 4.25 -1.96
N ASN A 26 5.58 4.79 -2.06
CA ASN A 26 6.79 3.99 -1.92
C ASN A 26 7.18 3.90 -0.44
N VAL A 27 7.58 2.72 0.02
CA VAL A 27 8.15 2.54 1.37
C VAL A 27 9.58 3.08 1.37
N ALA A 28 9.75 4.25 1.98
CA ALA A 28 11.03 4.96 2.07
C ALA A 28 11.89 4.48 3.26
N GLY A 29 11.30 3.84 4.26
CA GLY A 29 12.02 3.35 5.43
C GLY A 29 11.11 2.71 6.48
N GLN A 30 11.72 2.04 7.44
CA GLN A 30 11.03 1.45 8.60
C GLN A 30 11.86 1.71 9.86
N LYS A 31 11.18 2.02 10.96
CA LYS A 31 11.77 2.08 12.31
C LYS A 31 10.82 1.41 13.29
N GLY A 32 11.19 0.21 13.73
CA GLY A 32 10.33 -0.61 14.58
C GLY A 32 9.01 -0.94 13.86
N GLN A 33 7.89 -0.57 14.47
CA GLN A 33 6.54 -0.79 13.94
C GLN A 33 5.99 0.41 13.15
N VAL A 34 6.85 1.34 12.72
CA VAL A 34 6.47 2.53 11.95
C VAL A 34 7.17 2.51 10.61
N TYR A 35 6.42 2.77 9.55
CA TYR A 35 6.89 2.84 8.17
C TYR A 35 6.78 4.26 7.65
N ALA A 36 7.85 4.72 6.99
CA ALA A 36 7.87 5.96 6.25
C ALA A 36 7.48 5.70 4.80
N LEU A 37 6.51 6.46 4.32
CA LEU A 37 5.95 6.39 2.99
C LEU A 37 6.22 7.70 2.24
N ALA A 38 6.47 7.61 0.93
CA ALA A 38 6.52 8.75 0.03
C ALA A 38 5.43 8.62 -1.04
N CYS A 39 4.53 9.60 -1.10
CA CYS A 39 3.47 9.61 -2.11
C CYS A 39 4.06 9.74 -3.51
N THR A 40 3.64 8.89 -4.44
CA THR A 40 4.10 8.94 -5.84
C THR A 40 3.57 10.18 -6.60
N VAL A 41 2.51 10.81 -6.10
CA VAL A 41 1.87 11.98 -6.72
C VAL A 41 2.43 13.29 -6.15
N CYS A 42 2.20 13.57 -4.86
CA CYS A 42 2.61 14.85 -4.27
C CYS A 42 4.03 14.84 -3.67
N ARG A 43 4.70 13.69 -3.67
CA ARG A 43 6.05 13.47 -3.09
C ARG A 43 6.17 13.76 -1.60
N ASN A 44 5.06 14.05 -0.91
CA ASN A 44 5.08 14.28 0.53
C ASN A 44 5.28 12.96 1.29
N GLY A 45 5.95 13.07 2.44
CA GLY A 45 6.12 11.96 3.38
C GLY A 45 4.84 11.67 4.17
N SER A 46 4.66 10.43 4.60
CA SER A 46 3.65 10.02 5.59
C SER A 46 4.21 8.91 6.47
N LEU A 47 3.76 8.83 7.71
CA LEU A 47 4.14 7.77 8.64
C LEU A 47 2.91 6.91 8.94
N ILE A 48 3.05 5.60 8.84
CA ILE A 48 1.99 4.65 9.19
C ILE A 48 2.52 3.54 10.09
N SER A 49 1.66 2.93 10.89
CA SER A 49 2.04 1.75 11.69
C SER A 49 2.09 0.47 10.85
N ALA A 50 2.77 -0.55 11.36
CA ALA A 50 2.80 -1.88 10.77
C ALA A 50 1.40 -2.49 10.62
N GLU A 51 0.52 -2.25 11.60
CA GLU A 51 -0.87 -2.70 11.54
C GLU A 51 -1.66 -1.99 10.43
N GLN A 52 -1.46 -0.68 10.25
CA GLN A 52 -2.06 0.05 9.14
C GLN A 52 -1.53 -0.44 7.79
N MET A 53 -0.22 -0.70 7.68
CA MET A 53 0.41 -1.27 6.49
C MET A 53 -0.21 -2.62 6.14
N ARG A 54 -0.36 -3.51 7.13
CA ARG A 54 -0.95 -4.85 6.95
C ARG A 54 -2.39 -4.76 6.43
N ARG A 55 -3.24 -3.94 7.04
CA ARG A 55 -4.63 -3.76 6.60
C ARG A 55 -4.74 -3.22 5.18
N CYS A 56 -3.90 -2.25 4.81
CA CYS A 56 -3.90 -1.70 3.46
C CYS A 56 -3.48 -2.76 2.42
N ARG A 57 -2.50 -3.61 2.75
CA ARG A 57 -2.09 -4.73 1.90
C ARG A 57 -3.21 -5.76 1.74
N GLU A 58 -3.83 -6.18 2.84
CA GLU A 58 -4.94 -7.14 2.84
C GLU A 58 -6.09 -6.63 1.94
N ARG A 59 -6.51 -5.38 2.14
CA ARG A 59 -7.55 -4.75 1.31
C ARG A 59 -7.16 -4.74 -0.18
N TRP A 60 -5.92 -4.37 -0.49
CA TRP A 60 -5.45 -4.33 -1.88
C TRP A 60 -5.41 -5.72 -2.52
N GLU A 61 -5.00 -6.75 -1.76
CA GLU A 61 -5.03 -8.13 -2.23
C GLU A 61 -6.45 -8.64 -2.47
N GLU A 62 -7.42 -8.23 -1.65
CA GLU A 62 -8.85 -8.52 -1.86
C GLU A 62 -9.36 -7.86 -3.15
N GLU A 63 -9.13 -6.56 -3.33
CA GLU A 63 -9.52 -5.81 -4.53
C GLU A 63 -8.90 -6.41 -5.81
N LEU A 64 -7.64 -6.84 -5.76
CA LEU A 64 -6.99 -7.53 -6.88
C LEU A 64 -7.64 -8.86 -7.21
N LYS A 65 -7.99 -9.67 -6.19
CA LYS A 65 -8.68 -10.95 -6.40
C LYS A 65 -10.04 -10.74 -7.06
N GLU A 66 -10.79 -9.71 -6.65
CA GLU A 66 -12.07 -9.35 -7.26
C GLU A 66 -11.88 -8.97 -8.74
N ILE A 67 -10.89 -8.13 -9.05
CA ILE A 67 -10.58 -7.76 -10.44
C ILE A 67 -10.25 -8.99 -11.28
N ILE A 68 -9.38 -9.88 -10.78
CA ILE A 68 -8.99 -11.10 -11.51
C ILE A 68 -10.21 -12.01 -11.70
N ALA A 69 -11.04 -12.20 -10.67
CA ALA A 69 -12.25 -13.02 -10.77
C ALA A 69 -13.24 -12.46 -11.82
N HIS A 70 -13.35 -11.14 -11.94
CA HIS A 70 -14.15 -10.50 -12.99
C HIS A 70 -13.58 -10.70 -14.39
N LEU A 71 -12.25 -10.75 -14.54
CA LEU A 71 -11.58 -11.00 -15.83
C LEU A 71 -11.62 -12.47 -16.26
N ASP A 72 -11.54 -13.40 -15.30
CA ASP A 72 -11.57 -14.85 -15.55
C ASP A 72 -12.99 -15.40 -15.76
N SER A 73 -14.02 -14.65 -15.36
CA SER A 73 -15.41 -15.03 -15.59
C SER A 73 -15.71 -15.01 -17.10
N PRO A 74 -16.06 -16.14 -17.74
CA PRO A 74 -16.36 -16.17 -19.16
C PRO A 74 -17.67 -15.42 -19.44
N GLY A 75 -17.57 -14.17 -19.87
CA GLY A 75 -18.72 -13.29 -20.06
C GLY A 75 -18.39 -11.86 -20.48
N ASN A 76 -17.64 -11.68 -21.57
CA ASN A 76 -17.84 -10.61 -22.55
C ASN A 76 -17.44 -11.10 -23.95
#